data_AF-A0A433KTJ5-F1
#
_entry.id   AF-A0A433KTJ5-F1
#
_cell.length_a   1.000
_cell.length_b   1.000
_cell.length_c   1.000
_cell.angle_alpha   90.00
_cell.angle_beta   90.00
_cell.angle_gamma   90.00
#
_symmetry.space_group_name_H-M   'P 1'
#
loop_
_entity.id
_entity.type
_entity.pdbx_description
1 polymer ?
#
loop_
_entity_poly.entity_id
_entity_poly.type
_entity_poly.pdbx_seq_one_letter_code
_entity_poly.pdbx_strand_id
1 'polypeptide(L)'
;MGGNLVLQREQAGFTLVELMVAMVIGSVIILGAGQLLLTTFTTFERVDALSRQQEALIFAAQTLTRDIRRGQGHLYEINDSLVDDATCALRRDSQPLIEGLYKGGNECSSITLFDNDTQGIAGLHRVTLTFAGDSQRSFSWRVMQRDQIANHALSGDGL
;
A
#
# COMPACT_ATOMS: atom_id res chain seq x y z
N MET A 1 33.06 -63.13 -40.01
CA MET A 1 31.59 -63.15 -39.96
C MET A 1 31.15 -62.85 -38.54
N GLY A 2 30.98 -61.57 -38.20
CA GLY A 2 30.50 -61.13 -36.88
C GLY A 2 29.01 -60.83 -36.98
N GLY A 3 28.18 -61.68 -36.40
CA GLY A 3 26.73 -61.46 -36.36
C GLY A 3 26.39 -60.36 -35.34
N ASN A 4 25.82 -59.26 -35.82
CA ASN A 4 25.23 -58.22 -34.97
C ASN A 4 23.96 -58.77 -34.31
N LEU A 5 24.01 -58.94 -32.98
CA LEU A 5 22.82 -59.17 -32.16
C LEU A 5 22.06 -57.84 -32.04
N VAL A 6 21.01 -57.68 -32.85
CA VAL A 6 20.01 -56.64 -32.65
C VAL A 6 19.12 -57.08 -31.50
N LEU A 7 19.33 -56.52 -30.32
CA LEU A 7 18.41 -56.65 -29.18
C LEU A 7 17.13 -55.87 -29.52
N GLN A 8 16.16 -56.53 -30.13
CA GLN A 8 14.79 -56.00 -30.23
C GLN A 8 14.20 -55.99 -28.82
N ARG A 9 14.07 -54.79 -28.25
CA ARG A 9 13.29 -54.55 -27.04
C ARG A 9 11.81 -54.70 -27.38
N GLU A 10 11.18 -55.73 -26.82
CA GLU A 10 9.73 -55.90 -26.89
C GLU A 10 9.04 -54.71 -26.20
N GLN A 11 8.13 -54.05 -26.90
CA GLN A 11 7.28 -53.03 -26.30
C GLN A 11 6.19 -53.74 -25.48
N ALA A 12 6.42 -53.86 -24.17
CA ALA A 12 5.38 -54.30 -23.26
C ALA A 12 4.24 -53.26 -23.23
N GLY A 13 3.03 -53.66 -23.63
CA GLY A 13 1.84 -52.81 -23.59
C GLY A 13 1.43 -52.46 -22.17
N PHE A 14 0.93 -51.24 -21.97
CA PHE A 14 0.44 -50.76 -20.67
C PHE A 14 -0.89 -51.43 -20.31
N THR A 15 -1.08 -51.80 -19.05
CA THR A 15 -2.38 -52.36 -18.63
C THR A 15 -3.42 -51.25 -18.44
N LEU A 16 -4.71 -51.57 -18.62
CA LEU A 16 -5.80 -50.59 -18.50
C LEU A 16 -5.82 -49.92 -17.12
N VAL A 17 -5.52 -50.68 -16.06
CA VAL A 17 -5.43 -50.18 -14.68
C VAL A 17 -4.29 -49.18 -14.53
N GLU A 18 -3.16 -49.43 -15.18
CA GLU A 18 -1.96 -48.59 -15.10
C GLU A 18 -2.20 -47.22 -15.78
N LEU A 19 -2.99 -47.20 -16.87
CA LEU A 19 -3.45 -45.97 -17.52
C LEU A 19 -4.43 -45.20 -16.62
N MET A 20 -5.38 -45.88 -15.99
CA MET A 20 -6.31 -45.24 -15.05
C MET A 20 -5.57 -44.59 -13.88
N VAL A 21 -4.58 -45.27 -13.30
CA VAL A 21 -3.76 -44.73 -12.21
C VAL A 21 -2.96 -43.52 -12.68
N ALA A 22 -2.33 -43.59 -13.86
CA ALA A 22 -1.58 -42.46 -14.42
C ALA A 22 -2.46 -41.21 -14.63
N MET A 23 -3.69 -41.39 -15.13
CA MET A 23 -4.64 -40.29 -15.34
C MET A 23 -5.12 -39.68 -14.02
N VAL A 24 -5.38 -40.52 -13.01
CA VAL A 24 -5.78 -40.05 -11.67
C VAL A 24 -4.65 -39.26 -11.02
N ILE A 25 -3.43 -39.78 -11.04
CA ILE A 25 -2.25 -39.10 -10.48
C ILE A 25 -2.00 -37.77 -11.21
N GLY A 26 -2.05 -37.78 -12.56
CA GLY A 26 -1.89 -36.57 -13.36
C GLY A 26 -2.93 -35.50 -13.02
N SER A 27 -4.20 -35.91 -12.87
CA SER A 27 -5.30 -35.00 -12.54
C SER A 27 -5.14 -34.37 -11.15
N VAL A 28 -4.73 -35.15 -10.15
CA VAL A 28 -4.47 -34.66 -8.78
C VAL A 28 -3.34 -33.63 -8.78
N ILE A 29 -2.25 -33.90 -9.51
CA ILE A 29 -1.11 -32.98 -9.61
C ILE A 29 -1.52 -31.66 -10.27
N ILE A 30 -2.25 -31.72 -11.40
CA ILE A 30 -2.70 -30.51 -12.11
C ILE A 30 -3.61 -29.66 -11.23
N LEU A 31 -4.53 -30.27 -10.48
CA LEU A 31 -5.41 -29.56 -9.55
C LEU A 31 -4.62 -28.89 -8.42
N GLY A 32 -3.66 -29.61 -7.82
CA GLY A 32 -2.80 -29.06 -6.77
C GLY A 32 -1.94 -27.90 -7.27
N ALA A 33 -1.28 -28.07 -8.42
CA ALA A 33 -0.48 -27.03 -9.05
C ALA A 33 -1.32 -25.82 -9.48
N GLY A 34 -2.54 -26.05 -9.95
CA GLY A 34 -3.49 -25.00 -10.32
C GLY A 34 -3.82 -24.08 -9.15
N GLN A 35 -4.09 -24.63 -7.96
CA GLN A 35 -4.35 -23.82 -6.76
C GLN A 35 -3.15 -22.95 -6.37
N LEU A 36 -1.94 -23.50 -6.43
CA LEU A 36 -0.71 -22.75 -6.15
C LEU A 36 -0.51 -21.61 -7.15
N LEU A 37 -0.77 -21.86 -8.44
CA LEU A 37 -0.67 -20.86 -9.49
C LEU A 37 -1.68 -19.72 -9.28
N LEU A 38 -2.95 -20.03 -9.00
CA LEU A 38 -3.97 -19.02 -8.69
C LEU A 38 -3.60 -18.20 -7.46
N THR A 39 -3.12 -18.85 -6.41
CA THR A 39 -2.66 -18.18 -5.18
C THR A 39 -1.51 -17.22 -5.49
N THR A 40 -0.59 -17.62 -6.37
CA THR A 40 0.54 -16.80 -6.78
C THR A 40 0.08 -15.55 -7.54
N PHE A 41 -0.86 -15.67 -8.49
CA PHE A 41 -1.40 -14.51 -9.21
C PHE A 41 -2.11 -13.52 -8.28
N THR A 42 -2.97 -14.01 -7.39
CA THR A 42 -3.65 -13.15 -6.41
C THR A 42 -2.66 -12.47 -5.46
N THR A 43 -1.55 -13.15 -5.12
CA THR A 43 -0.49 -12.56 -4.29
C THR A 43 0.24 -11.45 -5.02
N PHE A 44 0.56 -11.64 -6.31
CA PHE A 44 1.21 -10.60 -7.11
C PHE A 44 0.35 -9.34 -7.24
N GLU A 45 -0.95 -9.48 -7.52
CA GLU A 45 -1.88 -8.34 -7.58
C GLU A 45 -1.95 -7.57 -6.26
N ARG A 46 -1.96 -8.29 -5.13
CA ARG A 46 -1.94 -7.68 -3.79
C ARG A 46 -0.66 -6.91 -3.51
N VAL A 47 0.49 -7.48 -3.85
CA VAL A 47 1.81 -6.83 -3.67
C VAL A 47 1.91 -5.57 -4.51
N ASP A 48 1.44 -5.62 -5.75
CA ASP A 48 1.46 -4.50 -6.69
C ASP A 48 0.52 -3.35 -6.24
N ALA A 49 -0.68 -3.68 -5.78
CA ALA A 49 -1.59 -2.70 -5.17
C ALA A 49 -0.97 -2.03 -3.93
N LEU A 50 -0.32 -2.80 -3.06
CA LEU A 50 0.40 -2.27 -1.90
C LEU A 50 1.57 -1.37 -2.31
N SER A 51 2.32 -1.73 -3.34
CA SER A 51 3.46 -0.95 -3.83
C SER A 51 3.02 0.43 -4.33
N ARG A 52 1.95 0.49 -5.14
CA ARG A 52 1.38 1.77 -5.59
C ARG A 52 0.89 2.64 -4.44
N GLN A 53 0.24 2.04 -3.43
CA GLN A 53 -0.19 2.77 -2.23
C GLN A 53 1.00 3.34 -1.45
N GLN A 54 2.10 2.59 -1.33
CA GLN A 54 3.32 3.06 -0.67
C GLN A 54 3.96 4.24 -1.42
N GLU A 55 3.99 4.19 -2.75
CA GLU A 55 4.52 5.28 -3.56
C GLU A 55 3.70 6.57 -3.38
N ALA A 56 2.37 6.46 -3.45
CA ALA A 56 1.46 7.59 -3.22
C ALA A 56 1.62 8.18 -1.81
N LEU A 57 1.76 7.33 -0.79
CA LEU A 57 2.01 7.77 0.59
C LEU A 57 3.35 8.50 0.73
N ILE A 58 4.44 7.96 0.17
CA ILE A 58 5.76 8.58 0.23
C ILE A 58 5.71 9.96 -0.45
N PHE A 59 5.09 10.04 -1.63
CA PHE A 59 4.90 11.29 -2.34
C PHE A 59 4.09 12.31 -1.51
N ALA A 60 2.96 11.88 -0.94
CA ALA A 60 2.12 12.73 -0.12
C ALA A 60 2.86 13.23 1.12
N ALA A 61 3.56 12.35 1.85
CA ALA A 61 4.32 12.69 3.05
C ALA A 61 5.45 13.69 2.77
N GLN A 62 6.18 13.51 1.66
CA GLN A 62 7.22 14.45 1.24
C GLN A 62 6.64 15.81 0.88
N THR A 63 5.51 15.83 0.15
CA THR A 63 4.83 17.05 -0.30
C THR A 63 4.22 17.82 0.88
N LEU A 64 3.57 17.12 1.81
CA LEU A 64 3.04 17.68 3.05
C LEU A 64 4.15 18.28 3.92
N THR A 65 5.22 17.50 4.14
CA THR A 65 6.36 17.94 4.97
C THR A 65 7.01 19.19 4.38
N ARG A 66 7.18 19.25 3.06
CA ARG A 66 7.77 20.39 2.37
C ARG A 66 6.94 21.66 2.57
N ASP A 67 5.62 21.54 2.51
CA ASP A 67 4.74 22.69 2.48
C ASP A 67 4.35 23.17 3.86
N ILE A 68 4.18 22.27 4.81
CA ILE A 68 4.06 22.65 6.22
C ILE A 68 5.33 23.38 6.66
N ARG A 69 6.53 22.94 6.24
CA ARG A 69 7.78 23.68 6.50
C ARG A 69 7.77 25.11 5.97
N ARG A 70 7.04 25.37 4.88
CA ARG A 70 6.89 26.68 4.23
C ARG A 70 5.69 27.49 4.75
N GLY A 71 4.93 26.96 5.71
CA GLY A 71 3.69 27.58 6.19
C GLY A 71 2.50 27.45 5.24
N GLN A 72 2.58 26.56 4.25
CA GLN A 72 1.55 26.30 3.25
C GLN A 72 0.61 25.15 3.65
N GLY A 73 0.55 24.82 4.94
CA GLY A 73 -0.33 23.76 5.45
C GLY A 73 -1.83 24.03 5.21
N HIS A 74 -2.22 25.31 5.14
CA HIS A 74 -3.61 25.72 4.90
C HIS A 74 -4.14 25.40 3.49
N LEU A 75 -3.27 25.00 2.55
CA LEU A 75 -3.68 24.60 1.20
C LEU A 75 -4.29 23.20 1.16
N TYR A 76 -4.21 22.48 2.28
CA TYR A 76 -4.68 21.12 2.40
C TYR A 76 -6.08 21.08 2.99
N GLU A 77 -6.93 20.28 2.35
CA GLU A 77 -8.30 20.05 2.75
C GLU A 77 -8.61 18.56 2.68
N ILE A 78 -9.49 18.09 3.56
CA ILE A 78 -9.99 16.72 3.55
C ILE A 78 -11.46 16.75 3.13
N ASN A 79 -11.78 16.00 2.08
CA ASN A 79 -13.11 15.91 1.51
C ASN A 79 -13.47 14.44 1.28
N ASP A 80 -14.71 14.16 0.89
CA ASP A 80 -15.09 12.81 0.50
C ASP A 80 -14.28 12.35 -0.72
N SER A 81 -13.96 11.05 -0.75
CA SER A 81 -13.25 10.45 -1.87
C SER A 81 -14.12 10.42 -3.11
N LEU A 82 -13.50 10.62 -4.27
CA LEU A 82 -14.15 10.42 -5.58
C LEU A 82 -14.18 8.95 -6.00
N VAL A 83 -13.47 8.08 -5.28
CA VAL A 83 -13.29 6.66 -5.60
C VAL A 83 -14.20 5.78 -4.74
N ASP A 84 -14.34 6.11 -3.45
CA ASP A 84 -15.13 5.35 -2.48
C ASP A 84 -15.75 6.27 -1.41
N ASP A 85 -17.08 6.40 -1.41
CA ASP A 85 -17.86 7.26 -0.50
C ASP A 85 -17.66 6.93 1.00
N ALA A 86 -17.16 5.73 1.32
CA ALA A 86 -16.81 5.32 2.68
C ALA A 86 -15.42 5.83 3.13
N THR A 87 -14.69 6.51 2.24
CA THR A 87 -13.33 6.98 2.47
C THR A 87 -13.17 8.46 2.19
N CYS A 88 -12.07 9.03 2.68
CA CYS A 88 -11.75 10.44 2.48
C CYS A 88 -10.56 10.63 1.56
N ALA A 89 -10.55 11.75 0.84
CA ALA A 89 -9.44 12.25 0.05
C ALA A 89 -8.72 13.36 0.79
N LEU A 90 -7.39 13.32 0.82
CA LEU A 90 -6.60 14.50 1.12
C LEU A 90 -6.34 15.23 -0.20
N ARG A 91 -6.77 16.48 -0.27
CA ARG A 91 -6.60 17.36 -1.42
C ARG A 91 -5.68 18.51 -1.08
N ARG A 92 -5.02 19.01 -2.10
CA ARG A 92 -4.24 20.24 -2.08
C ARG A 92 -4.85 21.17 -3.12
N ASP A 93 -5.35 22.33 -2.70
CA ASP A 93 -5.94 23.33 -3.60
C ASP A 93 -6.95 22.69 -4.58
N SER A 94 -7.91 21.95 -4.03
CA SER A 94 -8.90 21.18 -4.79
C SER A 94 -8.38 20.03 -5.67
N GLN A 95 -7.09 19.70 -5.65
CA GLN A 95 -6.54 18.54 -6.39
C GLN A 95 -6.31 17.33 -5.46
N PRO A 96 -6.72 16.11 -5.85
CA PRO A 96 -6.52 14.93 -5.01
C PRO A 96 -5.03 14.59 -4.92
N LEU A 97 -4.51 14.48 -3.70
CA LEU A 97 -3.13 14.07 -3.44
C LEU A 97 -3.07 12.59 -3.04
N ILE A 98 -3.97 12.16 -2.15
CA ILE A 98 -4.11 10.76 -1.75
C ILE A 98 -5.57 10.44 -1.40
N GLU A 99 -5.98 9.22 -1.72
CA GLU A 99 -7.35 8.72 -1.59
C GLU A 99 -7.36 7.52 -0.62
N GLY A 100 -8.56 7.11 -0.16
CA GLY A 100 -8.71 5.91 0.67
C GLY A 100 -8.38 6.11 2.15
N LEU A 101 -8.52 7.33 2.67
CA LEU A 101 -8.36 7.59 4.10
C LEU A 101 -9.59 7.10 4.87
N TYR A 102 -9.35 6.59 6.08
CA TYR A 102 -10.37 6.01 6.94
C TYR A 102 -11.30 7.08 7.52
N LYS A 103 -12.60 6.94 7.26
CA LYS A 103 -13.66 7.87 7.68
C LYS A 103 -14.25 7.57 9.06
N GLY A 104 -14.26 6.29 9.48
CA GLY A 104 -14.72 5.87 10.82
C GLY A 104 -16.16 6.19 11.19
N GLY A 105 -17.03 6.42 10.19
CA GLY A 105 -18.44 6.78 10.38
C GLY A 105 -18.70 8.27 10.58
N ASN A 106 -17.66 9.11 10.60
CA ASN A 106 -17.78 10.56 10.71
C ASN A 106 -17.79 11.23 9.33
N GLU A 107 -18.01 12.54 9.24
CA GLU A 107 -17.76 13.29 8.00
C GLU A 107 -16.25 13.47 7.79
N CYS A 108 -15.80 13.47 6.53
CA CYS A 108 -14.38 13.65 6.21
C CYS A 108 -13.84 15.00 6.73
N SER A 109 -14.68 16.03 6.72
CA SER A 109 -14.40 17.37 7.27
C SER A 109 -14.04 17.38 8.76
N SER A 110 -14.51 16.40 9.54
CA SER A 110 -14.30 16.30 10.98
C SER A 110 -12.98 15.61 11.36
N ILE A 111 -12.29 15.02 10.38
CA ILE A 111 -11.07 14.25 10.62
C ILE A 111 -9.89 15.21 10.74
N THR A 112 -9.30 15.24 11.93
CA THR A 112 -8.09 16.04 12.19
C THR A 112 -6.87 15.29 11.68
N LEU A 113 -6.40 15.66 10.48
CA LEU A 113 -5.13 15.16 9.95
C LEU A 113 -3.92 15.92 10.49
N PHE A 114 -4.12 17.19 10.85
CA PHE A 114 -3.08 18.12 11.31
C PHE A 114 -3.37 18.52 12.76
N ASP A 115 -2.45 18.18 13.64
CA ASP A 115 -2.43 18.65 15.03
C ASP A 115 -1.37 19.75 15.11
N ASN A 116 -1.81 20.96 15.45
CA ASN A 116 -0.97 22.17 15.50
C ASN A 116 -0.32 22.30 16.89
N ASP A 117 0.83 22.96 16.95
CA ASP A 117 1.53 23.31 18.20
C ASP A 117 1.67 22.13 19.18
N THR A 118 1.97 20.95 18.62
CA THR A 118 2.03 19.72 19.40
C THR A 118 3.12 19.84 20.46
N GLN A 119 2.84 19.30 21.66
CA GLN A 119 3.74 19.41 22.82
C GLN A 119 4.01 20.86 23.29
N GLY A 120 3.16 21.82 22.91
CA GLY A 120 3.31 23.23 23.29
C GLY A 120 4.43 23.96 22.55
N ILE A 121 4.92 23.38 21.45
CA ILE A 121 5.99 23.97 20.63
C ILE A 121 5.36 24.67 19.43
N ALA A 122 5.44 26.00 19.40
CA ALA A 122 4.92 26.80 18.30
C ALA A 122 5.49 26.37 16.94
N GLY A 123 4.61 26.07 15.98
CA GLY A 123 4.98 25.62 14.65
C GLY A 123 5.39 24.15 14.54
N LEU A 124 5.23 23.35 15.61
CA LEU A 124 5.40 21.90 15.53
C LEU A 124 4.08 21.21 15.18
N HIS A 125 3.98 20.76 13.94
CA HIS A 125 2.80 20.07 13.42
C HIS A 125 2.98 18.55 13.50
N ARG A 126 1.94 17.81 13.89
CA ARG A 126 1.85 16.36 13.73
C ARG A 126 0.84 16.05 12.64
N VAL A 127 1.29 15.34 11.62
CA VAL A 127 0.40 14.84 10.56
C VAL A 127 0.10 13.38 10.85
N THR A 128 -1.18 13.00 10.79
CA THR A 128 -1.63 11.62 10.96
C THR A 128 -2.53 11.21 9.80
N LEU A 129 -2.09 10.27 8.99
CA LEU A 129 -2.87 9.67 7.91
C LEU A 129 -3.30 8.26 8.32
N THR A 130 -4.58 7.97 8.24
CA THR A 130 -5.11 6.63 8.55
C THR A 130 -5.81 6.10 7.31
N PHE A 131 -5.42 4.92 6.84
CA PHE A 131 -5.98 4.32 5.62
C PHE A 131 -7.12 3.36 5.94
N ALA A 132 -8.14 3.38 5.10
CA ALA A 132 -9.21 2.39 5.10
C ALA A 132 -8.68 1.06 4.55
N GLY A 133 -9.11 -0.06 5.14
CA GLY A 133 -8.71 -1.40 4.73
C GLY A 133 -8.94 -2.44 5.84
N ASP A 134 -8.60 -3.69 5.53
CA ASP A 134 -8.79 -4.85 6.43
C ASP A 134 -8.01 -4.72 7.76
N SER A 135 -6.89 -4.01 7.72
CA SER A 135 -6.20 -3.52 8.91
C SER A 135 -6.07 -2.01 8.80
N GLN A 136 -6.64 -1.27 9.75
CA GLN A 136 -6.50 0.18 9.81
C GLN A 136 -5.03 0.53 10.04
N ARG A 137 -4.38 1.16 9.05
CA ARG A 137 -2.96 1.53 9.13
C ARG A 137 -2.85 3.03 9.32
N SER A 138 -2.29 3.43 10.45
CA SER A 138 -2.02 4.83 10.77
C SER A 138 -0.54 5.14 10.61
N PHE A 139 -0.26 6.21 9.88
CA PHE A 139 1.07 6.77 9.68
C PHE A 139 1.08 8.17 10.28
N SER A 140 1.90 8.38 11.30
CA SER A 140 2.07 9.70 11.90
C SER A 140 3.52 10.15 11.85
N TRP A 141 3.73 11.42 11.55
CA TRP A 141 5.04 12.04 11.60
C TRP A 141 4.92 13.48 12.10
N ARG A 142 6.04 14.06 12.48
CA ARG A 142 6.12 15.45 12.96
C ARG A 142 6.92 16.29 11.99
N VAL A 143 6.52 17.54 11.84
CA VAL A 143 7.20 18.51 10.99
C VAL A 143 7.18 19.87 11.65
N MET A 144 8.32 20.55 11.64
CA MET A 144 8.44 21.90 12.18
C MET A 144 8.39 22.93 11.07
N GLN A 145 7.59 23.97 11.26
CA GLN A 145 7.46 25.10 10.36
C GLN A 145 8.63 26.07 10.53
N ARG A 146 9.20 26.58 9.43
CA ARG A 146 10.43 27.39 9.48
C ARG A 146 10.19 28.81 9.99
N ASP A 147 9.07 29.44 9.64
CA ASP A 147 8.80 30.84 9.96
C ASP A 147 8.64 31.08 11.48
N GLN A 148 8.08 30.12 12.21
CA GLN A 148 7.88 30.21 13.66
C GLN A 148 9.20 30.15 14.44
N ILE A 149 10.21 29.43 13.92
CA ILE A 149 11.54 29.34 14.56
C ILE A 149 12.26 30.69 14.51
N ALA A 150 12.17 31.42 13.39
CA ALA A 150 12.82 32.72 13.25
C ALA A 150 12.27 33.74 14.26
N ASN A 151 10.96 33.76 14.46
CA ASN A 151 10.33 34.65 15.44
C ASN A 151 10.64 34.25 16.89
N HIS A 152 10.72 32.95 17.19
CA HIS A 152 11.09 32.49 18.53
C HIS A 152 12.57 32.76 18.87
N ALA A 153 13.48 32.60 17.90
CA ALA A 153 14.91 32.91 18.08
C ALA A 153 15.16 34.40 18.31
N LEU A 154 14.43 35.29 17.64
CA LEU A 154 14.53 36.74 17.81
C LEU A 154 13.90 37.26 19.11
N SER A 155 13.03 36.47 19.76
CA SER A 155 12.46 36.82 21.08
C SER A 155 13.36 36.42 22.26
N GLY A 156 14.41 35.62 22.01
CA GLY A 156 15.30 35.08 23.04
C GLY A 156 16.57 35.91 23.33
N ASP A 157 16.89 36.92 22.51
CA ASP A 157 18.09 37.78 22.65
C ASP A 157 17.78 39.13 23.34
N GLY A 158 16.75 39.15 24.20
CA GLY A 158 16.36 40.32 24.99
C GLY A 158 16.63 40.15 26.49
N LEU A 159 17.89 39.94 26.88
CA LEU A 159 18.39 40.15 28.24
C LEU A 159 19.76 40.83 28.21
#